data_AF-A0A4Q7DUL3-F1
#
_entry.id   AF-A0A4Q7DUL3-F1
#
_cell.length_a   1.000
_cell.length_b   1.000
_cell.length_c   1.000
_cell.angle_alpha   90.00
_cell.angle_beta   90.00
_cell.angle_gamma   90.00
#
_symmetry.space_group_name_H-M   'P 1'
#
loop_
_entity.id
_entity.type
_entity.pdbx_description
1 polymer ?
#
loop_
_entity_poly.entity_id
_entity_poly.type
_entity_poly.pdbx_seq_one_letter_code
_entity_poly.pdbx_strand_id
1 'polypeptide(L)'
;MQEKEELKQYLIDHLDEAIEKHYLQVYYQPVIRTLTGRLCGAEALIRWIDPVKGFLSPDDFSPLFEEMNLSYKVDRYVIQEVTQGLRGRIDKGILQ
;
A
#
# COMPACT_ATOMS: atom_id res chain seq x y z
N MET A 1 -22.93 -8.51 -10.20
CA MET A 1 -22.17 -8.37 -11.47
C MET A 1 -21.94 -6.91 -11.79
N GLN A 2 -22.97 -6.06 -11.83
CA GLN A 2 -22.84 -4.64 -12.18
C GLN A 2 -22.00 -3.82 -11.18
N GLU A 3 -22.25 -3.95 -9.87
CA GLU A 3 -21.53 -3.21 -8.82
C GLU A 3 -20.02 -3.51 -8.75
N LYS A 4 -19.61 -4.74 -9.09
CA LYS A 4 -18.19 -5.12 -9.12
C LYS A 4 -17.45 -4.47 -10.28
N GLU A 5 -18.10 -4.34 -11.43
CA GLU A 5 -17.54 -3.69 -12.61
C GLU A 5 -17.43 -2.18 -12.39
N GLU A 6 -18.43 -1.57 -11.77
CA GLU A 6 -18.41 -0.16 -11.36
C GLU A 6 -17.27 0.13 -10.39
N LEU A 7 -17.00 -0.77 -9.43
CA LEU A 7 -15.83 -0.63 -8.54
C LEU A 7 -14.52 -0.72 -9.32
N LYS A 8 -14.37 -1.70 -10.22
CA LYS A 8 -13.14 -1.83 -11.04
C LYS A 8 -12.85 -0.56 -11.84
N GLN A 9 -13.86 -0.04 -12.53
CA GLN A 9 -13.70 1.19 -13.30
C GLN A 9 -13.31 2.37 -12.40
N TYR A 10 -13.97 2.52 -11.25
CA TYR A 10 -13.64 3.54 -10.26
C TYR A 10 -12.16 3.45 -9.82
N LEU A 11 -11.66 2.24 -9.49
CA LEU A 11 -10.28 2.04 -9.04
C LEU A 11 -9.25 2.43 -10.11
N ILE A 12 -9.53 2.16 -11.38
CA ILE A 12 -8.64 2.54 -12.48
C ILE A 12 -8.60 4.06 -12.62
N ASP A 13 -9.75 4.70 -12.60
CA ASP A 13 -9.89 6.13 -12.84
C ASP A 13 -9.29 6.98 -11.71
N HIS A 14 -9.29 6.47 -10.46
CA HIS A 14 -8.87 7.21 -9.27
C HIS A 14 -7.49 6.79 -8.73
N LEU A 15 -6.78 5.85 -9.37
CA LEU A 15 -5.47 5.39 -8.89
C LEU A 15 -4.45 6.53 -8.79
N ASP A 16 -4.36 7.38 -9.81
CA ASP A 16 -3.38 8.49 -9.83
C ASP A 16 -3.71 9.55 -8.76
N GLU A 17 -5.00 9.85 -8.56
CA GLU A 17 -5.45 10.72 -7.47
C GLU A 17 -5.14 10.11 -6.10
N ALA A 18 -5.37 8.81 -5.92
CA ALA A 18 -5.11 8.13 -4.66
C ALA A 18 -3.63 8.12 -4.29
N ILE A 19 -2.74 8.07 -5.29
CA ILE A 19 -1.30 8.25 -5.11
C ILE A 19 -0.98 9.70 -4.71
N GLU A 20 -1.47 10.69 -5.47
CA GLU A 20 -1.18 12.11 -5.23
C GLU A 20 -1.69 12.60 -3.87
N LYS A 21 -2.87 12.15 -3.46
CA LYS A 21 -3.53 12.55 -2.22
C LYS A 21 -3.20 11.65 -1.02
N HIS A 22 -2.28 10.70 -1.17
CA HIS A 22 -1.90 9.75 -0.12
C HIS A 22 -3.08 8.94 0.46
N TYR A 23 -4.07 8.62 -0.37
CA TYR A 23 -5.16 7.69 -0.01
C TYR A 23 -4.66 6.25 0.03
N LEU A 24 -3.61 5.95 -0.74
CA LEU A 24 -2.83 4.74 -0.56
C LEU A 24 -1.94 4.89 0.68
N GLN A 25 -2.17 4.07 1.70
CA GLN A 25 -1.42 4.05 2.95
C GLN A 25 -0.62 2.77 3.10
N VAL A 26 0.61 2.89 3.62
CA VAL A 26 1.47 1.74 3.91
C VAL A 26 1.31 1.33 5.37
N TYR A 27 0.78 0.13 5.57
CA TYR A 27 0.73 -0.55 6.86
C TYR A 27 1.94 -1.48 7.00
N TYR A 28 2.32 -1.79 8.23
CA TYR A 28 3.48 -2.66 8.50
C TYR A 28 3.06 -3.87 9.33
N GLN A 29 3.29 -5.07 8.80
CA GLN A 29 3.11 -6.31 9.54
C GLN A 29 4.47 -6.77 10.11
N PRO A 30 4.61 -6.91 11.44
CA PRO A 30 5.85 -7.39 12.05
C PRO A 30 6.21 -8.81 11.61
N VAL A 31 7.47 -9.02 11.25
CA VAL A 31 8.04 -10.34 10.98
C VAL A 31 8.90 -10.75 12.17
N ILE A 32 8.55 -11.89 12.80
CA ILE A 32 9.18 -12.38 14.03
C ILE A 32 10.04 -13.60 13.74
N ARG A 33 11.30 -13.59 14.21
CA ARG A 33 12.20 -14.76 14.13
C ARG A 33 11.74 -15.83 15.12
N THR A 34 11.20 -16.93 14.60
CA THR A 34 10.63 -18.05 15.38
C THR A 34 11.55 -18.60 16.47
N LEU A 35 12.84 -18.77 16.19
CA LEU A 35 13.82 -19.30 17.16
C LEU A 35 14.09 -18.38 18.35
N THR A 36 13.85 -17.07 18.22
CA THR A 36 14.25 -16.07 19.22
C THR A 36 13.09 -15.25 19.78
N GLY A 37 11.92 -15.29 19.12
CA GLY A 37 10.80 -14.39 19.40
C GLY A 37 11.07 -12.92 19.12
N ARG A 38 12.23 -12.56 18.54
CA ARG A 38 12.62 -11.17 18.28
C ARG A 38 12.08 -10.69 16.94
N LEU A 39 11.69 -9.42 16.89
CA LEU A 39 11.41 -8.70 15.66
C LEU A 39 12.64 -8.75 14.73
N CYS A 40 12.45 -9.17 13.49
CA CYS A 40 13.52 -9.22 12.49
C CYS A 40 13.24 -8.37 11.25
N GLY A 41 12.03 -7.84 11.11
CA GLY A 41 11.65 -6.96 10.02
C GLY A 41 10.17 -6.62 10.07
N ALA A 42 9.69 -5.93 9.05
CA ALA A 42 8.27 -5.72 8.82
C ALA A 42 7.98 -5.77 7.32
N GLU A 43 6.85 -6.36 6.97
CA GLU A 43 6.32 -6.35 5.60
C GLU A 43 5.48 -5.09 5.39
N ALA A 44 5.74 -4.36 4.30
CA ALA A 44 4.97 -3.19 3.91
C ALA A 44 3.76 -3.65 3.10
N LEU A 45 2.56 -3.34 3.59
CA LEU A 45 1.29 -3.77 3.02
C LEU A 45 0.44 -2.54 2.70
N ILE A 46 0.07 -2.38 1.44
CA ILE A 46 -0.73 -1.24 0.99
C ILE A 46 -2.20 -1.38 1.44
N ARG A 47 -2.84 -0.27 1.78
CA ARG A 47 -4.29 -0.14 2.03
C ARG A 47 -4.77 1.11 1.32
N TRP A 48 -5.95 1.05 0.70
CA TRP A 48 -6.51 2.24 0.07
C TRP A 48 -7.64 2.76 0.96
N ILE A 49 -7.41 3.93 1.56
CA ILE A 49 -8.39 4.65 2.37
C ILE A 49 -9.04 5.70 1.47
N ASP A 50 -10.04 5.27 0.71
CA ASP A 50 -10.72 6.10 -0.26
C ASP A 50 -11.78 7.01 0.43
N PRO A 51 -11.89 8.29 0.06
CA PRO A 51 -12.87 9.20 0.67
C PRO A 51 -14.33 8.84 0.37
N VAL A 52 -14.61 8.08 -0.70
CA VAL A 52 -15.95 7.74 -1.17
C VAL A 52 -16.29 6.27 -0.89
N LYS A 53 -15.36 5.35 -1.21
CA LYS A 53 -15.52 3.90 -1.06
C LYS A 53 -15.09 3.39 0.32
N GLY A 54 -14.43 4.22 1.11
CA GLY A 54 -13.94 3.85 2.43
C GLY A 54 -12.70 2.96 2.35
N PHE A 55 -12.59 1.99 3.26
CA PHE A 55 -11.46 1.09 3.32
C PHE A 55 -11.55 0.01 2.22
N LEU A 56 -10.55 -0.01 1.35
CA LEU A 56 -10.35 -1.00 0.31
C LEU A 56 -9.09 -1.81 0.61
N SER A 57 -9.28 -3.13 0.65
CA SER A 57 -8.23 -4.10 0.87
C SER A 57 -7.44 -4.37 -0.41
N PRO A 58 -6.20 -4.89 -0.32
CA PRO A 58 -5.44 -5.28 -1.50
C PRO A 58 -6.20 -6.23 -2.43
N ASP A 59 -7.03 -7.12 -1.90
CA ASP A 59 -7.78 -8.08 -2.71
C ASP A 59 -8.81 -7.41 -3.64
N ASP A 60 -9.23 -6.18 -3.30
CA ASP A 60 -10.19 -5.40 -4.10
C ASP A 60 -9.56 -4.84 -5.39
N PHE A 61 -8.24 -4.56 -5.40
CA PHE A 61 -7.58 -3.87 -6.51
C PHE A 61 -6.34 -4.57 -7.07
N SER A 62 -5.66 -5.43 -6.32
CA SER A 62 -4.38 -6.04 -6.76
C SER A 62 -4.55 -6.90 -8.01
N PRO A 63 -5.57 -7.78 -8.12
CA PRO A 63 -5.78 -8.56 -9.34
C PRO A 63 -6.07 -7.66 -10.55
N LEU A 64 -6.84 -6.58 -10.35
CA LEU A 64 -7.18 -5.63 -11.39
C LEU A 64 -5.95 -4.89 -11.92
N PHE A 65 -5.08 -4.45 -11.02
CA PHE A 65 -3.87 -3.73 -11.40
C PHE A 65 -2.84 -4.63 -12.06
N GLU A 66 -2.81 -5.91 -11.72
CA GLU A 66 -2.00 -6.89 -12.45
C GLU A 66 -2.54 -7.10 -13.87
N GLU A 67 -3.85 -7.34 -14.02
CA GLU A 67 -4.53 -7.48 -15.32
C GLU A 67 -4.32 -6.25 -16.23
N MET A 68 -4.34 -5.05 -15.66
CA MET A 68 -4.20 -3.78 -16.38
C MET A 68 -2.75 -3.29 -16.51
N ASN A 69 -1.77 -4.05 -16.03
CA ASN A 69 -0.35 -3.65 -15.96
C ASN A 69 -0.12 -2.31 -15.23
N LEU A 70 -0.89 -2.04 -14.17
CA LEU A 70 -0.83 -0.84 -13.34
C LEU A 70 -0.07 -1.05 -12.01
N SER A 71 0.27 -2.29 -11.65
CA SER A 71 0.95 -2.61 -10.37
C SER A 71 2.21 -1.77 -10.13
N TYR A 72 2.97 -1.46 -11.20
CA TYR A 72 4.18 -0.64 -11.11
C TYR A 72 3.94 0.77 -10.52
N LYS A 73 2.73 1.34 -10.69
CA LYS A 73 2.40 2.65 -10.09
C LYS A 73 2.35 2.54 -8.57
N VAL A 74 1.71 1.49 -8.07
CA VAL A 74 1.61 1.19 -6.64
C VAL A 74 2.98 0.83 -6.08
N ASP A 75 3.76 -0.01 -6.78
CA ASP A 75 5.10 -0.42 -6.33
C ASP A 75 6.04 0.79 -6.15
N ARG A 76 6.07 1.69 -7.14
CA ARG A 76 6.88 2.91 -7.05
C ARG A 76 6.46 3.78 -5.89
N TYR A 77 5.15 3.95 -5.69
CA TYR A 77 4.61 4.71 -4.57
C TYR A 77 5.02 4.10 -3.24
N VAL A 78 4.82 2.79 -3.04
CA VAL A 78 5.17 2.08 -1.81
C VAL A 78 6.67 2.17 -1.52
N ILE A 79 7.53 1.97 -2.51
CA ILE A 79 8.99 2.10 -2.34
C ILE A 79 9.35 3.52 -1.89
N GLN A 80 8.76 4.53 -2.52
CA GLN A 80 9.00 5.93 -2.15
C GLN A 80 8.57 6.21 -0.70
N GLU A 81 7.34 5.85 -0.33
CA GLU A 81 6.81 6.06 1.03
C GLU A 81 7.65 5.33 2.09
N VAL A 82 8.01 4.07 1.84
CA VAL A 82 8.80 3.26 2.78
C VAL A 82 10.20 3.85 2.92
N THR A 83 10.88 4.18 1.82
CA THR A 83 12.25 4.70 1.89
C THR A 83 12.32 6.07 2.55
N GLN A 84 11.36 6.96 2.27
CA GLN A 84 11.23 8.25 2.96
C GLN A 84 10.94 8.06 4.45
N GLY A 85 10.00 7.18 4.80
CA GLY A 85 9.64 6.86 6.17
C GLY A 85 10.78 6.21 6.97
N LEU A 86 11.63 5.41 6.32
CA LEU A 86 12.84 4.84 6.92
C LEU A 86 13.91 5.91 7.13
N ARG A 87 14.18 6.74 6.12
CA ARG A 87 15.14 7.85 6.24
C ARG A 87 14.76 8.78 7.39
N GLY A 88 13.51 9.22 7.47
CA GLY A 88 13.05 10.09 8.54
C GLY A 88 13.13 9.47 9.94
N ARG A 89 13.13 8.14 10.06
CA ARG A 89 13.37 7.44 11.34
C ARG A 89 14.84 7.33 11.68
N ILE A 90 15.72 7.10 10.71
CA ILE A 90 17.17 7.14 10.88
C ILE A 90 17.60 8.52 11.35
N ASP A 91 17.10 9.57 10.70
CA ASP A 91 17.46 10.96 11.02
C ASP A 91 17.01 11.35 12.44
N LYS A 92 15.96 10.70 12.97
CA LYS A 92 15.47 10.87 14.35
C LYS A 92 16.14 9.94 15.37
N GLY A 93 17.06 9.07 14.94
CA GLY A 93 17.72 8.08 15.80
C GLY A 93 16.80 6.96 16.30
N ILE A 94 15.64 6.77 15.68
CA ILE A 94 14.67 5.71 16.04
C ILE A 94 15.11 4.36 15.47
N LEU A 95 15.70 4.37 14.26
CA LEU A 95 16.31 3.21 13.62
C LEU A 95 17.83 3.42 13.56
N GLN A 96 18.59 2.40 13.96
CA GLN A 96 20.07 2.38 13.99
C GLN A 96 20.61 1.40 12.96
#